data_AF-A0A316C7B1-F1
#
_entry.id   AF-A0A316C7B1-F1
#
_cell.length_a   1.000
_cell.length_b   1.000
_cell.length_c   1.000
_cell.angle_alpha   90.00
_cell.angle_beta   90.00
_cell.angle_gamma   90.00
#
_symmetry.space_group_name_H-M   'P 1'
#
loop_
_entity.id
_entity.type
_entity.pdbx_description
1 polymer ?
#
loop_
_entity_poly.entity_id
_entity_poly.type
_entity_poly.pdbx_seq_one_letter_code
_entity_poly.pdbx_strand_id
1 'polypeptide(L)'
;MEIVAHSAPGFRRNPTYSITVKRFTGTVVVFFADAVIASTTHAKVLREQGHEPVYYIPFEDIYFEFLRPSETRTYCPFKGHASYWNVIASGDAARDVMWSYQDPYSEMAVIDKHAAFYPRKVRIDVTPASRM
;
A
#
# COMPACT_ATOMS: atom_id res chain seq x y z
N MET A 1 17.04 -23.56 14.64
CA MET A 1 17.28 -22.10 14.64
C MET A 1 17.47 -21.69 13.19
N GLU A 2 16.38 -21.34 12.51
CA GLU A 2 16.47 -20.93 11.10
C GLU A 2 16.97 -19.50 11.04
N ILE A 3 18.18 -19.33 10.48
CA ILE A 3 18.64 -18.01 10.07
C ILE A 3 17.81 -17.69 8.83
N VAL A 4 16.71 -16.95 9.00
CA VAL A 4 15.99 -16.39 7.87
C VAL A 4 16.96 -15.42 7.19
N ALA A 5 17.51 -15.84 6.05
CA ALA A 5 18.39 -14.98 5.27
C ALA A 5 17.57 -13.77 4.80
N HIS A 6 17.87 -12.59 5.34
CA HIS A 6 17.22 -11.36 4.94
C HIS A 6 17.67 -11.00 3.51
N SER A 7 16.80 -11.25 2.52
CA SER A 7 17.04 -10.92 1.12
C SER A 7 17.02 -9.42 0.87
N ALA A 8 16.30 -8.63 1.67
CA ALA A 8 16.26 -7.18 1.56
C ALA A 8 17.53 -6.53 2.16
N PRO A 9 18.24 -5.66 1.42
CA PRO A 9 19.42 -4.95 1.93
C PRO A 9 19.17 -4.12 3.19
N GLY A 10 17.95 -3.60 3.37
CA GLY A 10 17.54 -2.83 4.54
C GLY A 10 17.60 -3.65 5.83
N PHE A 11 16.99 -4.83 5.84
CA PHE A 11 17.00 -5.70 7.02
C PHE A 11 18.39 -6.24 7.34
N ARG A 12 19.22 -6.53 6.32
CA ARG A 12 20.64 -6.90 6.55
C ARG A 12 21.43 -5.81 7.25
N ARG A 13 21.21 -4.55 6.88
CA ARG A 13 21.93 -3.39 7.45
C ARG A 13 21.36 -2.94 8.79
N ASN A 14 20.07 -3.16 9.01
CA ASN A 14 19.41 -2.84 10.27
C ASN A 14 18.52 -4.01 10.72
N PRO A 15 19.10 -5.03 11.38
CA PRO A 15 18.37 -6.24 11.78
C PRO A 15 17.26 -5.99 12.81
N THR A 16 17.31 -4.85 13.50
CA THR A 16 16.30 -4.46 14.49
C THR A 16 15.17 -3.62 13.90
N TYR A 17 15.30 -3.18 12.64
CA TYR A 17 14.26 -2.42 11.95
C TYR A 17 13.03 -3.29 11.77
N SER A 18 11.87 -2.76 12.19
CA SER A 18 10.63 -3.53 12.19
C SER A 18 9.64 -2.99 11.17
N ILE A 19 9.13 -3.92 10.36
CA ILE A 19 7.97 -3.73 9.51
C ILE A 19 7.06 -4.93 9.76
N THR A 20 5.81 -4.66 10.11
CA THR A 20 4.81 -5.71 10.33
C THR A 20 3.64 -5.49 9.38
N VAL A 21 3.09 -6.58 8.86
CA VAL A 21 1.90 -6.56 8.01
C VAL A 21 0.89 -7.51 8.62
N LYS A 22 -0.34 -7.03 8.84
CA LYS A 22 -1.44 -7.84 9.38
C LYS A 22 -2.68 -7.63 8.53
N ARG A 23 -3.55 -8.64 8.46
CA ARG A 23 -4.90 -8.45 7.93
C ARG A 23 -5.62 -7.38 8.76
N PHE A 24 -6.24 -6.43 8.09
CA PHE A 24 -7.15 -5.48 8.73
C PHE A 24 -8.57 -6.08 8.72
N THR A 25 -9.27 -5.98 9.84
CA THR A 25 -10.65 -6.47 9.96
C THR A 25 -11.58 -5.26 10.03
N GLY A 26 -12.22 -4.95 8.91
CA GLY A 26 -13.01 -3.75 8.71
C GLY A 26 -13.04 -3.36 7.24
N THR A 27 -13.63 -2.21 6.95
CA THR A 27 -13.74 -1.67 5.59
C THR A 27 -12.75 -0.53 5.40
N VAL A 28 -12.11 -0.49 4.24
CA VAL A 28 -11.29 0.64 3.79
C VAL A 28 -11.86 1.15 2.47
N VAL A 29 -12.20 2.43 2.41
CA VAL A 29 -12.70 3.09 1.20
C VAL A 29 -11.80 4.28 0.86
N VAL A 30 -11.37 4.37 -0.39
CA VAL A 30 -10.50 5.45 -0.87
C VAL A 30 -11.28 6.31 -1.85
N PHE A 31 -11.23 7.62 -1.63
CA PHE A 31 -11.90 8.61 -2.46
C PHE A 31 -10.90 9.59 -3.05
N PHE A 32 -11.09 9.90 -4.33
CA PHE A 32 -10.49 11.06 -4.98
C PHE A 32 -11.60 12.02 -5.40
N ALA A 33 -11.61 13.22 -4.81
CA ALA A 33 -12.78 14.09 -4.81
C ALA A 33 -14.04 13.30 -4.39
N ASP A 34 -15.05 13.24 -5.25
CA ASP A 34 -16.33 12.56 -4.99
C ASP A 34 -16.36 11.12 -5.51
N ALA A 35 -15.32 10.66 -6.21
CA ALA A 35 -15.24 9.32 -6.75
C ALA A 35 -14.62 8.34 -5.75
N VAL A 36 -15.27 7.20 -5.52
CA VAL A 36 -14.62 6.04 -4.91
C VAL A 36 -13.67 5.46 -5.94
N ILE A 37 -12.40 5.27 -5.56
CA ILE A 37 -11.36 4.69 -6.43
C ILE A 37 -10.83 3.36 -5.90
N ALA A 38 -11.19 2.98 -4.68
CA ALA A 38 -11.00 1.64 -4.13
C ALA A 38 -11.95 1.40 -2.95
N SER A 39 -12.39 0.16 -2.75
CA SER A 39 -13.22 -0.23 -1.60
C SER A 39 -13.00 -1.70 -1.27
N THR A 40 -12.57 -2.00 -0.04
CA THR A 40 -12.17 -3.36 0.34
C THR A 40 -12.56 -3.72 1.78
N THR A 41 -12.80 -5.01 2.03
CA THR A 41 -12.81 -5.62 3.38
C THR A 41 -11.63 -6.58 3.60
N HIS A 42 -10.71 -6.63 2.64
CA HIS A 42 -9.55 -7.52 2.58
C HIS A 42 -8.22 -6.76 2.73
N ALA A 43 -8.27 -5.51 3.19
CA ALA A 43 -7.08 -4.69 3.38
C ALA A 43 -6.07 -5.36 4.33
N LYS A 44 -4.80 -5.03 4.12
CA LYS A 44 -3.71 -5.28 5.06
C LYS A 44 -3.26 -3.97 5.66
N VAL A 45 -2.95 -3.96 6.95
CA VAL A 45 -2.31 -2.82 7.61
C VAL A 45 -0.83 -3.11 7.78
N LEU A 46 0.00 -2.27 7.16
CA LEU A 46 1.44 -2.25 7.33
C LEU A 46 1.80 -1.21 8.39
N ARG A 47 2.62 -1.60 9.36
CA ARG A 47 3.21 -0.70 10.36
C ARG A 47 4.72 -0.80 10.25
N GLU A 48 5.34 0.35 10.05
CA GLU A 48 6.78 0.51 9.90
C GLU A 48 7.28 1.48 10.96
N GLN A 49 8.43 1.16 11.57
CA GLN A 49 8.99 1.94 12.67
C GLN A 49 9.11 3.43 12.31
N GLY A 50 8.44 4.29 13.08
CA GLY A 50 8.49 5.75 12.90
C GLY A 50 7.52 6.30 11.85
N HIS A 51 6.61 5.48 11.31
CA HIS A 51 5.64 5.89 10.31
C HIS A 51 4.20 5.58 10.74
N GLU A 52 3.26 6.39 10.24
CA GLU A 52 1.84 6.11 10.36
C GLU A 52 1.45 4.81 9.64
N PRO A 53 0.41 4.10 10.10
CA PRO A 53 -0.05 2.87 9.45
C PRO A 53 -0.46 3.10 8.00
N VAL A 54 -0.09 2.18 7.12
CA VAL A 54 -0.43 2.20 5.70
C VAL A 54 -1.36 1.04 5.39
N TYR A 55 -2.50 1.34 4.76
CA TYR A 55 -3.44 0.32 4.31
C TYR A 55 -3.12 -0.09 2.87
N TYR A 56 -2.82 -1.38 2.70
CA TYR A 56 -2.60 -2.04 1.43
C TYR A 56 -3.90 -2.71 1.00
N ILE A 57 -4.44 -2.25 -0.13
CA ILE A 57 -5.67 -2.72 -0.76
C ILE A 57 -5.29 -3.70 -1.88
N PRO A 58 -5.89 -4.90 -1.95
CA PRO A 58 -5.62 -5.82 -3.04
C PRO A 58 -6.08 -5.22 -4.38
N PHE A 59 -5.34 -5.49 -5.46
CA PHE A 59 -5.64 -4.91 -6.78
C PHE A 59 -7.04 -5.22 -7.30
N GLU A 60 -7.62 -6.36 -6.91
CA GLU A 60 -8.99 -6.74 -7.28
C GLU A 60 -10.07 -5.80 -6.73
N ASP A 61 -9.76 -5.08 -5.65
CA ASP A 61 -10.67 -4.13 -4.98
C ASP A 61 -10.37 -2.66 -5.36
N ILE A 62 -9.55 -2.44 -6.40
CA ILE A 62 -9.15 -1.12 -6.90
C ILE A 62 -9.78 -0.86 -8.27
N TYR A 63 -10.37 0.32 -8.42
CA TYR A 63 -11.06 0.73 -9.64
C TYR A 63 -10.09 1.37 -10.63
N PHE A 64 -9.40 0.52 -11.39
CA PHE A 64 -8.34 0.92 -12.33
C PHE A 64 -8.84 1.75 -13.51
N GLU A 65 -10.14 1.84 -13.78
CA GLU A 65 -10.70 2.74 -14.78
C GLU A 65 -10.32 4.21 -14.52
N PHE A 66 -10.15 4.60 -13.25
CA PHE A 66 -9.73 5.93 -12.82
C PHE A 66 -8.21 6.11 -12.77
N LEU A 67 -7.42 5.03 -12.90
CA LEU A 67 -5.98 5.03 -12.64
C LEU A 67 -5.17 4.81 -13.89
N ARG A 68 -4.06 5.54 -14.03
CA ARG A 68 -3.11 5.38 -15.14
C ARG A 68 -1.69 5.20 -14.60
N PRO A 69 -0.92 4.22 -15.12
CA PRO A 69 0.47 4.05 -14.72
C PRO A 69 1.27 5.35 -14.89
N SER A 70 2.12 5.63 -13.91
CA SER A 70 3.10 6.72 -13.94
C SER A 70 4.48 6.17 -14.26
N GLU A 71 5.31 6.99 -14.89
CA GLU A 71 6.74 6.73 -15.11
C GLU A 71 7.55 6.81 -13.81
N THR A 72 6.99 7.42 -12.76
CA THR A 72 7.64 7.52 -11.45
C THR A 72 7.97 6.12 -10.92
N ARG A 73 9.21 5.95 -10.45
CA ARG A 73 9.69 4.76 -9.74
C ARG A 73 10.55 5.21 -8.57
N THR A 74 10.41 4.54 -7.44
CA THR A 74 11.29 4.76 -6.28
C THR A 74 11.81 3.43 -5.77
N TYR A 75 12.90 3.48 -5.01
CA TYR A 75 13.50 2.31 -4.41
C TYR A 75 13.45 2.40 -2.89
N CYS A 76 12.96 1.34 -2.25
CA CYS A 76 12.98 1.16 -0.81
C CYS A 76 13.92 -0.01 -0.46
N PRO A 77 14.90 0.18 0.43
CA PRO A 77 15.85 -0.88 0.78
C PRO A 77 15.20 -2.09 1.49
N PHE A 78 13.98 -1.94 2.01
CA PHE A 78 13.25 -3.01 2.70
C PHE A 78 12.19 -3.70 1.82
N LYS A 79 11.69 -3.01 0.78
CA LYS A 79 10.50 -3.45 0.04
C LYS A 79 10.73 -3.61 -1.47
N GLY A 80 11.84 -3.11 -2.02
CA GLY A 80 12.13 -3.18 -3.46
C GLY A 80 11.70 -1.91 -4.21
N HIS A 81 11.33 -2.07 -5.48
CA HIS A 81 10.93 -0.96 -6.34
C HIS A 81 9.42 -0.68 -6.28
N ALA A 82 9.06 0.56 -5.97
CA ALA A 82 7.67 1.01 -6.03
C ALA A 82 7.33 1.53 -7.42
N SER A 83 6.17 1.11 -7.92
CA SER A 83 5.48 1.66 -9.08
C SER A 83 4.36 2.60 -8.64
N TYR A 84 3.99 3.56 -9.48
CA TYR A 84 3.04 4.61 -9.15
C TYR A 84 1.95 4.74 -10.22
N TRP A 85 0.79 5.26 -9.81
CA TRP A 85 -0.32 5.59 -10.70
C TRP A 85 -0.85 6.99 -10.42
N ASN A 86 -1.21 7.68 -11.50
CA ASN A 86 -1.98 8.91 -11.49
C ASN A 86 -3.48 8.56 -11.43
N VAL A 87 -4.30 9.49 -10.94
CA VAL A 87 -5.76 9.39 -10.98
C VAL A 87 -6.35 10.46 -11.86
N ILE A 88 -7.43 10.10 -12.56
CA ILE A 88 -8.30 11.01 -13.31
C ILE A 88 -9.74 10.60 -12.99
N ALA A 89 -10.47 11.42 -12.25
CA ALA A 89 -11.86 11.16 -11.88
C ALA A 89 -12.58 12.47 -11.54
N SER A 90 -13.90 12.50 -11.74
CA SER A 90 -14.75 13.65 -11.40
C SER A 90 -14.27 15.01 -11.96
N GLY A 91 -13.64 15.00 -13.15
CA GLY A 91 -13.13 16.20 -13.80
C GLY A 91 -11.80 16.74 -13.26
N ASP A 92 -11.18 16.04 -12.30
CA ASP A 92 -9.88 16.40 -11.71
C ASP A 92 -8.84 15.29 -11.93
N ALA A 93 -7.56 15.64 -11.74
CA ALA A 93 -6.44 14.73 -11.87
C ALA A 93 -5.33 15.02 -10.87
N ALA A 94 -4.72 13.95 -10.35
CA ALA A 94 -3.56 14.05 -9.48
C ALA A 94 -2.50 13.02 -9.83
N ARG A 95 -1.24 13.43 -9.78
CA ARG A 95 -0.10 12.55 -10.05
C ARG A 95 0.23 11.66 -8.87
N ASP A 96 0.70 10.44 -9.14
CA ASP A 96 1.28 9.52 -8.15
C ASP A 96 0.44 9.43 -6.86
N VAL A 97 -0.86 9.15 -6.98
CA VAL A 97 -1.76 9.03 -5.81
C VAL A 97 -1.70 7.64 -5.17
N MET A 98 -1.42 6.63 -5.99
CA MET A 98 -1.33 5.24 -5.61
C MET A 98 0.09 4.73 -5.88
N TRP A 99 0.60 3.87 -5.01
CA TRP A 99 1.84 3.13 -5.24
C TRP A 99 1.71 1.65 -4.86
N SER A 100 2.57 0.83 -5.45
CA SER A 100 2.63 -0.62 -5.20
C SER A 100 4.06 -1.12 -5.33
N TYR A 101 4.42 -2.13 -4.53
CA TYR A 101 5.59 -2.96 -4.77
C TYR A 101 5.12 -4.20 -5.53
N GLN A 102 5.29 -4.20 -6.86
CA GLN A 102 4.83 -5.29 -7.74
C GLN A 102 5.80 -6.49 -7.78
N ASP A 103 7.01 -6.29 -7.29
CA ASP A 103 8.04 -7.33 -7.13
C ASP A 103 8.77 -7.05 -5.81
N PRO A 104 8.10 -7.24 -4.66
CA PRO A 104 8.71 -6.97 -3.36
C PRO A 104 9.73 -8.04 -3.00
N TYR A 105 10.68 -7.71 -2.12
CA TYR A 105 11.54 -8.71 -1.52
C TYR A 105 10.73 -9.78 -0.77
N SER A 106 11.30 -10.98 -0.59
CA SER A 106 10.59 -12.14 -0.01
C SER A 106 9.97 -11.85 1.36
N GLU A 107 10.65 -11.06 2.21
CA GLU A 107 10.16 -10.63 3.52
C GLU A 107 8.89 -9.76 3.44
N MET A 108 8.62 -9.18 2.28
CA MET A 108 7.49 -8.31 1.96
C MET A 108 6.57 -8.90 0.89
N ALA A 109 6.71 -10.18 0.54
CA ALA A 109 5.85 -10.86 -0.44
C ALA A 109 4.35 -10.78 -0.07
N VAL A 110 4.03 -10.61 1.22
CA VAL A 110 2.66 -10.47 1.70
C VAL A 110 1.94 -9.21 1.16
N ILE A 111 2.65 -8.20 0.67
CA ILE A 111 2.04 -7.02 0.03
C ILE A 111 2.13 -7.06 -1.51
N ASP A 112 2.59 -8.17 -2.10
CA ASP A 112 2.50 -8.38 -3.55
C ASP A 112 1.03 -8.30 -4.00
N LYS A 113 0.79 -7.73 -5.19
CA LYS A 113 -0.54 -7.45 -5.76
C LYS A 113 -1.45 -6.58 -4.88
N HIS A 114 -0.86 -5.76 -4.03
CA HIS A 114 -1.57 -4.76 -3.23
C HIS A 114 -0.99 -3.37 -3.46
N ALA A 115 -1.83 -2.35 -3.42
CA ALA A 115 -1.43 -0.95 -3.50
C ALA A 115 -1.84 -0.17 -2.26
N ALA A 116 -1.16 0.94 -2.03
CA ALA A 116 -1.51 1.92 -1.01
C ALA A 116 -1.67 3.31 -1.65
N PHE A 117 -2.35 4.21 -0.94
CA PHE A 117 -2.69 5.54 -1.43
C PHE A 117 -2.18 6.63 -0.50
N TYR A 118 -1.84 7.80 -1.06
CA TYR A 118 -1.26 8.89 -0.27
C TYR A 118 -2.38 9.68 0.44
N PRO A 119 -2.45 9.68 1.78
CA PRO A 119 -3.54 10.34 2.52
C PRO A 119 -3.57 11.86 2.35
N ARG A 120 -2.49 12.47 1.82
CA ARG A 120 -2.46 13.90 1.46
C ARG A 120 -3.08 14.22 0.10
N LYS A 121 -3.39 13.20 -0.72
CA LYS A 121 -3.93 13.33 -2.09
C LYS A 121 -5.30 12.71 -2.26
N VAL A 122 -5.68 11.80 -1.36
CA VAL A 122 -6.96 11.10 -1.35
C VAL A 122 -7.51 11.11 0.08
N ARG A 123 -8.83 10.96 0.21
CA ARG A 123 -9.45 10.67 1.50
C ARG A 123 -9.51 9.15 1.67
N ILE A 124 -9.10 8.66 2.84
CA ILE A 124 -9.10 7.24 3.17
C ILE A 124 -9.97 7.05 4.40
N ASP A 125 -11.15 6.49 4.22
CA ASP A 125 -12.03 6.14 5.31
C ASP A 125 -11.72 4.71 5.75
N VAL A 126 -11.46 4.55 7.04
CA VAL A 126 -11.16 3.25 7.66
C VAL A 126 -12.17 2.99 8.77
N THR A 127 -12.95 1.94 8.61
CA THR A 127 -13.99 1.54 9.56
C THR A 127 -13.67 0.15 10.10
N PRO A 128 -13.11 0.03 11.32
CA PRO A 128 -12.93 -1.28 11.96
C PRO A 128 -14.26 -2.02 12.10
N ALA A 129 -14.25 -3.34 11.95
CA ALA A 129 -15.42 -4.14 12.26
C ALA A 129 -15.76 -4.00 13.75
N SER A 130 -17.02 -3.79 14.08
CA SER A 130 -17.48 -3.83 15.47
C SER A 130 -17.15 -5.19 16.08
N ARG A 131 -16.54 -5.18 17.27
CA ARG A 131 -16.45 -6.41 18.07
C ARG A 131 -17.86 -6.71 18.57
N MET A 132 -18.45 -7.80 18.09
CA MET A 132 -19.60 -8.43 18.74
C MET A 132 -19.16 -9.08 20.05
#